data_AF-A0A5E4G1G3-F1
#
_entry.id   AF-A0A5E4G1G3-F1
#
_cell.length_a   1.000
_cell.length_b   1.000
_cell.length_c   1.000
_cell.angle_alpha   90.00
_cell.angle_beta   90.00
_cell.angle_gamma   90.00
#
_symmetry.space_group_name_H-M   'P 1'
#
loop_
_entity.id
_entity.type
_entity.pdbx_description
1 polymer ?
#
loop_
_entity_poly.entity_id
_entity_poly.type
_entity_poly.pdbx_seq_one_letter_code
_entity_poly.pdbx_strand_id
1 'polypeptide(L)'
;MGWVCRKKPKDQRLVRENLSLKNSKEEETHVRVIRGFKRFERIPRQPIITWGQVSQKSKKLMVPKDIVCKNDISEGKEKMHIRVVNAINKESPPSFNYICNIIYPESKSRPCVMKNGISQHGIQFNLEVFGTKSKGWGVRSRSYIPHGSFVCEYVE
;
A
#
# COMPACT_ATOMS: atom_id res chain seq x y z
N MET A 1 27.20 22.24 13.67
CA MET A 1 28.13 21.09 13.69
C MET A 1 27.68 20.15 14.80
N GLY A 2 27.12 18.98 14.47
CA GLY A 2 26.61 18.02 15.46
C GLY A 2 27.69 17.00 15.84
N TRP A 3 28.06 16.94 17.11
CA TRP A 3 29.02 15.96 17.63
C TRP A 3 28.40 14.55 17.59
N VAL A 4 28.88 13.70 16.69
CA VAL A 4 28.56 12.26 16.73
C VAL A 4 29.42 11.65 17.84
N CYS A 5 28.85 11.47 19.02
CA CYS A 5 29.50 10.75 20.11
C CYS A 5 29.66 9.26 19.72
N ARG A 6 30.84 8.89 19.21
CA ARG A 6 31.18 7.49 18.97
C ARG A 6 31.40 6.79 20.30
N LYS A 7 30.41 6.05 20.79
CA LYS A 7 30.56 5.20 21.98
C LYS A 7 31.63 4.14 21.69
N LYS A 8 32.57 3.94 22.63
CA LYS A 8 33.56 2.85 22.53
C LYS A 8 32.81 1.51 22.50
N PRO A 9 33.18 0.59 21.58
CA PRO A 9 32.57 -0.74 21.55
C PRO A 9 32.87 -1.46 22.88
N LYS A 10 31.87 -2.12 23.42
CA LYS A 10 31.97 -2.97 24.61
C LYS A 10 31.40 -4.33 24.26
N ASP A 11 31.98 -5.37 24.82
CA ASP A 11 31.49 -6.72 24.61
C ASP A 11 30.06 -6.87 25.14
N GLN A 12 29.23 -7.55 24.36
CA GLN A 12 27.89 -7.93 24.80
C GLN A 12 28.01 -9.02 25.88
N ARG A 13 27.14 -8.95 26.89
CA ARG A 13 27.09 -9.93 27.99
C ARG A 13 25.82 -10.77 27.89
N LEU A 14 25.90 -12.03 28.36
CA LEU A 14 24.77 -12.96 28.41
C LEU A 14 23.90 -12.67 29.65
N VAL A 15 23.16 -11.56 29.59
CA VAL A 15 22.23 -11.13 30.63
C VAL A 15 20.96 -10.59 29.98
N ARG A 16 19.86 -10.49 30.74
CA ARG A 16 18.58 -9.92 30.30
C ARG A 16 18.08 -10.52 28.98
N GLU A 17 18.02 -9.73 27.91
CA GLU A 17 17.45 -10.12 26.61
C GLU A 17 18.25 -11.24 25.95
N ASN A 18 19.58 -11.20 26.05
CA ASN A 18 20.46 -12.25 25.52
C ASN A 18 20.29 -13.56 26.29
N LEU A 19 20.08 -13.48 27.61
CA LEU A 19 19.79 -14.65 28.44
C LEU A 19 18.39 -15.20 28.15
N SER A 20 17.38 -14.34 28.01
CA SER A 20 16.02 -14.72 27.63
C SER A 20 15.98 -15.42 26.28
N LEU A 21 16.71 -14.94 25.27
CA LEU A 21 16.78 -15.57 23.95
C LEU A 21 17.50 -16.93 23.99
N LYS A 22 18.52 -17.08 24.86
CA LYS A 22 19.19 -18.36 25.07
C LYS A 22 18.23 -19.38 25.70
N ASN A 23 17.54 -19.00 26.77
CA ASN A 23 16.53 -19.86 27.41
C ASN A 23 15.41 -20.21 26.42
N SER A 24 14.96 -19.26 25.59
CA SER A 24 13.96 -19.54 24.56
C SER A 24 14.43 -20.55 23.51
N LYS A 25 15.72 -20.58 23.19
CA LYS A 25 16.32 -21.59 22.29
C LYS A 25 16.38 -22.96 22.96
N GLU A 26 16.72 -23.01 24.25
CA GLU A 26 16.83 -24.25 25.02
C GLU A 26 15.47 -24.90 25.25
N GLU A 27 14.44 -24.10 25.53
CA GLU A 27 13.05 -24.53 25.75
C GLU A 27 12.21 -24.60 24.45
N GLU A 28 12.84 -24.40 23.29
CA GLU A 28 12.20 -24.38 21.96
C GLU A 28 10.94 -23.48 21.85
N THR A 29 10.89 -22.41 22.65
CA THR A 29 9.75 -21.49 22.67
C THR A 29 9.74 -20.59 21.43
N HIS A 30 8.56 -20.39 20.84
CA HIS A 30 8.43 -19.58 19.63
C HIS A 30 8.56 -18.07 19.93
N VAL A 31 9.47 -17.39 19.24
CA VAL A 31 9.69 -15.94 19.37
C VAL A 31 9.12 -15.20 18.15
N ARG A 32 8.29 -14.18 18.40
CA ARG A 32 7.80 -13.30 17.34
C ARG A 32 8.91 -12.38 16.85
N VAL A 33 9.21 -12.42 15.56
CA VAL A 33 10.22 -11.55 14.92
C VAL A 33 9.53 -10.41 14.20
N ILE A 34 9.78 -9.17 14.62
CA ILE A 34 9.33 -7.96 13.92
C ILE A 34 10.54 -7.34 13.21
N ARG A 35 10.54 -7.37 11.88
CA ARG A 35 11.62 -6.77 11.06
C ARG A 35 11.29 -5.31 10.78
N GLY A 36 12.06 -4.39 11.35
CA GLY A 36 11.99 -2.97 10.99
C GLY A 36 12.72 -2.70 9.68
N PHE A 37 12.01 -2.33 8.62
CA PHE A 37 12.61 -1.99 7.33
C PHE A 37 12.73 -0.47 7.17
N LYS A 38 13.96 0.04 6.97
CA LYS A 38 14.21 1.44 6.54
C LYS A 38 14.53 1.56 5.03
N ARG A 39 15.08 0.51 4.43
CA ARG A 39 15.22 0.23 2.99
C ARG A 39 15.44 -1.28 2.83
N PHE A 40 14.90 -1.89 1.78
CA PHE A 40 14.87 -3.35 1.60
C PHE A 40 16.16 -3.88 0.96
N GLU A 41 17.11 -4.38 1.77
CA GLU A 41 18.18 -5.26 1.28
C GLU A 41 18.33 -6.50 2.18
N ARG A 42 18.70 -7.64 1.59
CA ARG A 42 18.68 -8.95 2.24
C ARG A 42 19.96 -9.20 3.06
N ILE A 43 19.80 -9.79 4.26
CA ILE A 43 20.90 -10.18 5.15
C ILE A 43 21.47 -11.55 4.72
N PRO A 44 22.81 -11.73 4.59
CA PRO A 44 23.41 -13.01 4.21
C PRO A 44 23.30 -14.05 5.33
N ARG A 45 23.23 -15.34 4.95
CA ARG A 45 23.07 -16.54 5.81
C ARG A 45 21.73 -16.73 6.52
N GLN A 46 20.73 -15.89 6.28
CA GLN A 46 19.34 -16.34 6.43
C GLN A 46 19.07 -17.46 5.40
N PRO A 47 18.20 -18.44 5.68
CA PRO A 47 17.80 -19.40 4.66
C PRO A 47 17.42 -18.62 3.42
N ILE A 48 18.13 -18.88 2.32
CA ILE A 48 17.82 -18.26 1.04
C ILE A 48 16.42 -18.74 0.75
N ILE A 49 15.44 -17.83 0.87
CA ILE A 49 14.18 -18.00 0.17
C ILE A 49 14.61 -17.98 -1.29
N THR A 50 14.93 -19.16 -1.82
CA THR A 50 15.09 -19.34 -3.25
C THR A 50 13.74 -18.95 -3.80
N TRP A 51 13.73 -18.16 -4.86
CA TRP A 51 12.48 -17.91 -5.57
C TRP A 51 11.78 -19.24 -5.84
N GLY A 52 12.52 -20.36 -6.02
CA GLY A 52 12.02 -21.74 -6.02
C GLY A 52 11.06 -22.13 -4.89
N GLN A 53 11.40 -22.06 -3.60
CA GLN A 53 10.51 -22.65 -2.55
C GLN A 53 9.35 -21.73 -2.10
N VAL A 54 9.44 -20.41 -2.31
CA VAL A 54 8.24 -19.54 -2.28
C VAL A 54 7.46 -19.59 -3.61
N SER A 55 8.11 -20.00 -4.71
CA SER A 55 7.47 -20.26 -6.01
C SER A 55 6.89 -21.66 -6.16
N GLN A 56 7.11 -22.58 -5.21
CA GLN A 56 6.61 -23.97 -5.33
C GLN A 56 5.46 -24.28 -4.37
N LYS A 57 5.06 -23.33 -3.50
CA LYS A 57 3.80 -23.43 -2.74
C LYS A 57 3.02 -22.13 -2.54
N SER A 58 3.40 -21.06 -3.23
CA SER A 58 2.38 -20.43 -4.05
C SER A 58 2.55 -21.13 -5.38
N LYS A 59 1.51 -21.77 -5.94
CA LYS A 59 1.38 -21.64 -7.39
C LYS A 59 1.68 -20.15 -7.62
N LYS A 60 2.65 -19.80 -8.46
CA LYS A 60 2.40 -18.63 -9.28
C LYS A 60 1.12 -19.03 -10.03
N LEU A 61 -0.04 -18.88 -9.37
CA LEU A 61 -1.14 -18.21 -10.00
C LEU A 61 -0.39 -17.07 -10.65
N MET A 62 -0.17 -17.19 -11.96
CA MET A 62 -0.16 -16.00 -12.77
C MET A 62 -1.35 -15.24 -12.20
N VAL A 63 -1.10 -14.30 -11.28
CA VAL A 63 -1.98 -13.17 -11.12
C VAL A 63 -1.98 -12.70 -12.57
N PRO A 64 -3.07 -12.93 -13.32
CA PRO A 64 -3.05 -12.70 -14.74
C PRO A 64 -2.52 -11.27 -14.86
N LYS A 65 -1.41 -11.09 -15.57
CA LYS A 65 -0.68 -9.83 -15.60
C LYS A 65 -1.74 -8.77 -15.84
N ASP A 66 -1.98 -7.92 -14.85
CA ASP A 66 -3.17 -7.07 -14.79
C ASP A 66 -3.33 -6.39 -16.15
N ILE A 67 -4.36 -6.79 -16.90
CA ILE A 67 -4.55 -6.31 -18.27
C ILE A 67 -5.13 -4.91 -18.13
N VAL A 68 -4.40 -3.92 -18.59
CA VAL A 68 -4.85 -2.53 -18.53
C VAL A 68 -5.97 -2.36 -19.56
N CYS A 69 -7.17 -2.02 -19.08
CA CYS A 69 -8.35 -1.74 -19.91
C CYS A 69 -8.39 -0.27 -20.33
N LYS A 70 -8.13 0.64 -19.38
CA LYS A 70 -8.08 2.10 -19.62
C LYS A 70 -6.94 2.70 -18.79
N ASN A 71 -6.13 3.56 -19.41
CA ASN A 71 -4.99 4.20 -18.74
C ASN A 71 -5.41 5.28 -17.75
N ASP A 72 -6.53 5.96 -18.01
CA ASP A 72 -7.06 6.97 -17.10
C ASP A 72 -8.59 7.10 -17.26
N ILE A 73 -9.35 6.84 -16.19
CA ILE A 73 -10.80 7.07 -16.17
C ILE A 73 -11.17 8.52 -15.89
N SER A 74 -10.27 9.30 -15.29
CA SER A 74 -10.51 10.71 -15.00
C SER A 74 -10.34 11.60 -16.22
N GLU A 75 -9.70 11.08 -17.28
CA GLU A 75 -9.40 11.80 -18.52
C GLU A 75 -8.58 13.08 -18.27
N GLY A 76 -7.62 12.99 -17.35
CA GLY A 76 -6.76 14.10 -16.95
C GLY A 76 -7.39 15.09 -15.97
N LYS A 77 -8.63 14.85 -15.51
CA LYS A 77 -9.27 15.70 -14.48
C LYS A 77 -8.61 15.53 -13.10
N GLU A 78 -7.99 14.38 -12.84
CA GLU A 78 -7.22 14.13 -11.62
C GLU A 78 -5.73 14.38 -11.83
N LYS A 79 -5.04 14.79 -10.76
CA LYS A 79 -3.59 15.00 -10.79
C LYS A 79 -2.81 13.70 -11.03
N MET A 80 -3.35 12.58 -10.57
CA MET A 80 -2.78 11.24 -10.72
C MET A 80 -3.73 10.40 -11.57
N HIS A 81 -3.20 9.79 -12.64
CA HIS A 81 -4.02 8.96 -13.53
C HIS A 81 -4.62 7.77 -12.77
N ILE A 82 -5.92 7.52 -12.95
CA ILE A 82 -6.59 6.38 -12.33
C ILE A 82 -6.74 5.29 -13.38
N ARG A 83 -5.88 4.27 -13.28
CA ARG A 83 -5.87 3.16 -14.24
C ARG A 83 -6.98 2.18 -13.95
N VAL A 84 -7.47 1.53 -15.00
CA VAL A 84 -8.39 0.41 -14.92
C VAL A 84 -7.67 -0.84 -15.37
N VAL A 85 -7.70 -1.86 -14.52
CA VAL A 85 -7.14 -3.16 -14.81
C VAL A 85 -8.21 -4.24 -14.70
N ASN A 86 -8.22 -5.20 -15.62
CA ASN A 86 -9.14 -6.30 -15.55
C ASN A 86 -8.50 -7.59 -16.05
N ALA A 87 -8.11 -8.43 -15.11
CA ALA A 87 -7.48 -9.72 -15.35
C ALA A 87 -8.45 -10.82 -15.84
N ILE A 88 -9.78 -10.61 -15.74
CA ILE A 88 -10.79 -11.67 -15.89
C ILE A 88 -11.43 -11.66 -17.28
N ASN A 89 -12.02 -10.52 -17.67
CA ASN A 89 -12.82 -10.40 -18.89
C ASN A 89 -12.31 -9.33 -19.86
N LYS A 90 -11.20 -8.62 -19.56
CA LYS A 90 -10.68 -7.45 -20.32
C LYS A 90 -11.72 -6.35 -20.59
N GLU A 91 -12.88 -6.43 -19.95
CA GLU A 91 -14.00 -5.53 -20.14
C GLU A 91 -13.72 -4.22 -19.40
N SER A 92 -14.11 -3.09 -20.00
CA SER A 92 -14.06 -1.79 -19.35
C SER A 92 -15.24 -1.63 -18.39
N PRO A 93 -15.11 -0.83 -17.31
CA PRO A 93 -16.27 -0.43 -16.53
C PRO A 93 -17.33 0.22 -17.41
N PRO A 94 -18.61 0.20 -16.97
CA PRO A 94 -19.68 0.96 -17.61
C PRO A 94 -19.21 2.39 -17.88
N SER A 95 -19.63 2.95 -19.01
CA SER A 95 -19.28 4.34 -19.32
C SER A 95 -19.96 5.27 -18.32
N PHE A 96 -19.21 6.18 -17.73
CA PHE A 96 -19.71 7.25 -16.86
C PHE A 96 -18.86 8.51 -17.06
N ASN A 97 -19.43 9.67 -16.75
CA ASN A 97 -18.70 10.93 -16.81
C ASN A 97 -18.01 11.16 -15.46
N TYR A 98 -16.68 11.14 -15.45
CA TYR A 98 -15.92 11.34 -14.22
C TYR A 98 -16.03 12.80 -13.73
N ILE A 99 -16.41 13.00 -12.48
CA ILE A 99 -16.51 14.31 -11.85
C ILE A 99 -15.60 14.38 -10.62
N CYS A 100 -14.85 15.48 -10.49
CA CYS A 100 -13.95 15.72 -9.37
C CYS A 100 -14.59 16.56 -8.26
N ASN A 101 -15.78 17.10 -8.51
CA ASN A 101 -16.45 18.06 -7.65
C ASN A 101 -17.90 17.64 -7.47
N ILE A 102 -18.39 17.68 -6.24
CA ILE A 102 -19.82 17.54 -5.95
C ILE A 102 -20.60 18.64 -6.68
N ILE A 103 -21.58 18.20 -7.46
CA ILE A 103 -22.57 19.05 -8.13
C ILE A 103 -23.73 19.25 -7.17
N TYR A 104 -23.96 20.50 -6.75
CA TYR A 104 -25.08 20.83 -5.87
C TYR A 104 -26.27 21.31 -6.71
N PRO A 105 -27.51 20.90 -6.38
CA PRO A 105 -28.69 21.45 -7.05
C PRO A 105 -28.79 22.95 -6.81
N GLU A 106 -29.34 23.69 -7.78
CA GLU A 106 -29.39 25.16 -7.75
C GLU A 106 -30.05 25.75 -6.49
N SER A 107 -30.91 24.97 -5.82
CA SER A 107 -31.56 25.35 -4.56
C SER A 107 -30.64 25.32 -3.33
N LYS A 108 -29.41 24.81 -3.45
CA LYS A 108 -28.43 24.72 -2.35
C LYS A 108 -27.10 25.34 -2.77
N SER A 109 -26.65 26.34 -2.01
CA SER A 109 -25.31 26.89 -2.17
C SER A 109 -24.24 25.89 -1.69
N ARG A 110 -23.14 25.78 -2.45
CA ARG A 110 -21.92 25.11 -1.98
C ARG A 110 -21.56 25.64 -0.58
N PRO A 111 -21.37 24.77 0.43
CA PRO A 111 -20.89 25.22 1.73
C PRO A 111 -19.58 25.97 1.55
N CYS A 112 -19.41 27.08 2.27
CA CYS A 112 -18.17 27.84 2.28
C CYS A 112 -17.05 26.97 2.87
N VAL A 113 -16.35 26.21 2.02
CA VAL A 113 -15.24 25.35 2.45
C VAL A 113 -14.05 26.25 2.78
N MET A 114 -13.76 26.42 4.08
CA MET A 114 -12.54 27.09 4.53
C MET A 114 -11.31 26.44 3.87
N LYS A 115 -10.34 27.24 3.40
CA LYS A 115 -9.20 26.82 2.55
C LYS A 115 -8.09 26.03 3.27
N ASN A 116 -8.40 25.36 4.37
CA ASN A 116 -7.42 24.73 5.25
C ASN A 116 -7.54 23.18 5.29
N GLY A 117 -8.25 22.58 4.33
CA GLY A 117 -8.66 21.17 4.38
C GLY A 117 -7.80 20.23 3.52
N ILE A 118 -7.34 19.13 4.12
CA ILE A 118 -6.59 18.04 3.43
C ILE A 118 -7.39 17.46 2.24
N SER A 119 -8.73 17.47 2.30
CA SER A 119 -9.60 16.99 1.22
C SER A 119 -9.60 17.88 -0.03
N GLN A 120 -9.19 19.15 0.08
CA GLN A 120 -9.19 20.10 -1.05
C GLN A 120 -8.05 19.83 -2.05
N HIS A 121 -7.03 19.08 -1.64
CA HIS A 121 -5.89 18.73 -2.50
C HIS A 121 -6.17 17.53 -3.42
N GLY A 122 -7.38 16.97 -3.40
CA GLY A 122 -7.79 15.85 -4.22
C GLY A 122 -7.06 14.56 -3.88
N ILE A 123 -7.04 13.62 -4.83
CA ILE A 123 -6.43 12.30 -4.65
C ILE A 123 -4.91 12.43 -4.63
N GLN A 124 -4.28 11.94 -3.55
CA GLN A 124 -2.82 11.98 -3.36
C GLN A 124 -2.11 10.63 -3.57
N PHE A 125 -2.87 9.55 -3.74
CA PHE A 125 -2.36 8.19 -3.84
C PHE A 125 -2.57 7.60 -5.22
N ASN A 126 -1.73 6.64 -5.60
CA ASN A 126 -1.85 5.96 -6.88
C ASN A 126 -2.95 4.90 -6.79
N LEU A 127 -4.18 5.33 -7.06
CA LEU A 127 -5.34 4.45 -7.08
C LEU A 127 -5.48 3.73 -8.42
N GLU A 128 -6.02 2.52 -8.38
CA GLU A 128 -6.42 1.78 -9.56
C GLU A 128 -7.75 1.05 -9.34
N VAL A 129 -8.54 1.01 -10.39
CA VAL A 129 -9.82 0.31 -10.45
C VAL A 129 -9.57 -1.09 -11.00
N PHE A 130 -10.13 -2.11 -10.37
CA PHE A 130 -9.94 -3.49 -10.77
C PHE A 130 -11.23 -4.30 -10.80
N GLY A 131 -11.32 -5.22 -11.77
CA GLY A 131 -12.42 -6.18 -11.86
C GLY A 131 -12.32 -7.24 -10.75
N THR A 132 -13.43 -7.46 -10.05
CA THR A 132 -13.58 -8.53 -9.05
C THR A 132 -14.32 -9.72 -9.63
N LYS A 133 -14.18 -10.90 -9.02
CA LYS A 133 -14.87 -12.12 -9.49
C LYS A 133 -16.38 -12.11 -9.29
N SER A 134 -16.88 -11.38 -8.29
CA SER A 134 -18.29 -11.47 -7.87
C SER A 134 -18.95 -10.16 -7.44
N LYS A 135 -18.20 -9.07 -7.26
CA LYS A 135 -18.73 -7.79 -6.74
C LYS A 135 -18.65 -6.66 -7.77
N GLY A 136 -18.48 -6.98 -9.05
CA GLY A 136 -18.23 -5.99 -10.10
C GLY A 136 -16.85 -5.35 -9.95
N TRP A 137 -16.80 -4.03 -9.75
CA TRP A 137 -15.57 -3.23 -9.75
C TRP A 137 -15.15 -2.82 -8.33
N GLY A 138 -13.84 -2.87 -8.05
CA GLY A 138 -13.25 -2.41 -6.80
C GLY A 138 -12.14 -1.38 -7.04
N VAL A 139 -11.74 -0.68 -5.97
CA VAL A 139 -10.64 0.28 -5.98
C VAL A 139 -9.55 -0.20 -5.01
N ARG A 140 -8.28 -0.11 -5.41
CA ARG A 140 -7.13 -0.41 -4.55
C ARG A 140 -6.01 0.62 -4.76
N SER A 141 -5.15 0.77 -3.76
CA SER A 141 -3.95 1.61 -3.86
C SER A 141 -2.74 0.78 -4.29
N ARG A 142 -1.89 1.37 -5.14
CA ARG A 142 -0.57 0.82 -5.50
C ARG A 142 0.55 1.24 -4.55
N SER A 143 0.30 2.25 -3.71
CA SER A 143 1.25 2.76 -2.72
C SER A 143 0.73 2.55 -1.30
N TYR A 144 1.66 2.54 -0.34
CA TYR A 144 1.31 2.49 1.07
C TYR A 144 0.55 3.76 1.48
N ILE A 145 -0.58 3.58 2.18
CA ILE A 145 -1.38 4.66 2.73
C ILE A 145 -1.18 4.67 4.25
N PRO A 146 -0.56 5.71 4.82
CA PRO A 146 -0.47 5.85 6.27
C PRO A 146 -1.86 5.95 6.90
N HIS A 147 -2.01 5.39 8.10
CA HIS A 147 -3.27 5.51 8.85
C HIS A 147 -3.64 6.99 9.09
N GLY A 148 -4.92 7.33 8.93
CA GLY A 148 -5.42 8.70 9.07
C GLY A 148 -5.25 9.59 7.83
N SER A 149 -4.73 9.06 6.72
CA SER A 149 -4.64 9.80 5.47
C SER A 149 -5.99 9.92 4.77
N PHE A 150 -6.25 11.07 4.15
CA PHE A 150 -7.37 11.25 3.24
C PHE A 150 -7.15 10.48 1.93
N VAL A 151 -8.15 9.71 1.48
CA VAL A 151 -8.04 8.90 0.25
C VAL A 151 -8.68 9.61 -0.94
N CYS A 152 -10.00 9.81 -0.88
CA CYS A 152 -10.79 10.48 -1.91
C CYS A 152 -12.13 10.92 -1.32
N GLU A 153 -12.79 11.85 -2.00
CA GLU A 153 -14.18 12.20 -1.73
C GLU A 153 -15.11 11.20 -2.45
N TYR A 154 -16.30 11.00 -1.88
CA TYR A 154 -17.36 10.27 -2.54
C TYR A 154 -18.25 11.28 -3.26
N VAL A 155 -18.29 11.21 -4.59
CA VAL A 155 -19.02 12.14 -5.44
C VAL A 155 -20.08 11.34 -6.19
N GLU A 156 -21.34 11.79 -6.10
CA GLU A 156 -22.49 11.26 -6.85
C GLU A 156 -22.87 12.20 -8.01
#